data_AF-A0A949PHY5-F1
#
_entry.id   AF-A0A949PHY5-F1
#
_cell.length_a   1.000
_cell.length_b   1.000
_cell.length_c   1.000
_cell.angle_alpha   90.00
_cell.angle_beta   90.00
_cell.angle_gamma   90.00
#
_symmetry.space_group_name_H-M   'P 1'
#
loop_
_entity.id
_entity.type
_entity.pdbx_description
1 polymer ?
#
loop_
_entity_poly.entity_id
_entity_poly.type
_entity_poly.pdbx_seq_one_letter_code
_entity_poly.pdbx_strand_id
1 'polypeptide(L)'
;HVPHLIAYNIVGTATDLEEVTQSEVVKYSASGFRDFTRIAASDPTMWRDVFLNNKEGVLEVLGRFSEDLAVLQRAIRWGDGDLLFDLFTRTRAVRRSIIDAGQETDAPNFGRVAAGDDAEDDDA
;
A
#
# COMPACT_ATOMS: atom_id res chain seq x y z
N HIS A 1 1.04 -7.99 -3.79
CA HIS A 1 2.01 -8.42 -2.77
C HIS A 1 2.86 -7.27 -2.25
N VAL A 2 3.54 -6.52 -3.12
CA VAL A 2 4.40 -5.39 -2.70
C VAL A 2 3.72 -4.38 -1.76
N PRO A 3 2.44 -3.96 -1.95
CA PRO A 3 1.80 -3.06 -0.98
C PRO A 3 1.79 -3.57 0.46
N HIS A 4 1.66 -4.89 0.68
CA HIS A 4 1.74 -5.48 2.02
C HIS A 4 3.16 -5.46 2.57
N LEU A 5 4.16 -5.72 1.71
CA LEU A 5 5.57 -5.65 2.11
C LEU A 5 5.97 -4.22 2.54
N ILE A 6 5.52 -3.22 1.80
CA ILE A 6 5.73 -1.80 2.15
C ILE A 6 5.01 -1.44 3.45
N ALA A 7 3.78 -1.94 3.66
CA ALA A 7 3.05 -1.74 4.91
C ALA A 7 3.82 -2.31 6.11
N TYR A 8 4.30 -3.56 6.03
CA TYR A 8 5.12 -4.16 7.10
C TYR A 8 6.38 -3.33 7.36
N ASN A 9 7.06 -2.85 6.31
CA ASN A 9 8.28 -2.06 6.46
C ASN A 9 8.03 -0.69 7.12
N ILE A 10 6.98 0.03 6.73
CA ILE A 10 6.64 1.34 7.32
C ILE A 10 6.27 1.19 8.80
N VAL A 11 5.44 0.19 9.13
CA VAL A 11 5.02 -0.07 10.51
C VAL A 11 6.20 -0.50 11.38
N GLY A 12 7.07 -1.38 10.88
CA GLY A 12 8.30 -1.78 11.57
C GLY A 12 9.23 -0.59 11.82
N THR A 13 9.52 0.20 10.78
CA THR A 13 10.36 1.40 10.89
C THR A 13 9.83 2.40 11.92
N ALA A 14 8.52 2.62 11.95
CA ALA A 14 7.90 3.51 12.93
C ALA A 14 8.00 2.96 14.36
N THR A 15 7.86 1.65 14.53
CA THR A 15 8.01 0.97 15.83
C THR A 15 9.45 1.10 16.35
N ASP A 16 10.44 0.85 15.50
CA ASP A 16 11.86 0.96 15.86
C ASP A 16 12.24 2.40 16.24
N LEU A 17 11.69 3.40 15.53
CA LEU A 17 11.91 4.82 15.85
C LEU A 17 11.24 5.24 17.16
N GLU A 18 10.10 4.65 17.52
CA GLU A 18 9.45 4.92 18.80
C GLU A 18 10.31 4.45 19.97
N GLU A 19 10.89 3.25 19.88
CA GLU A 19 11.80 2.72 20.92
C GLU A 19 12.97 3.67 21.17
N VAL A 20 13.45 4.34 20.13
CA VAL A 20 14.57 5.29 20.20
C VAL A 20 14.13 6.68 20.70
N THR A 21 12.93 7.15 20.32
CA THR A 21 12.49 8.53 20.56
C THR A 21 11.54 8.71 21.76
N GLN A 22 11.04 7.61 22.34
CA GLN A 22 10.08 7.57 23.47
C GLN A 22 8.83 8.47 23.26
N SER A 23 8.45 8.75 22.01
CA SER A 23 7.33 9.62 21.68
C SER A 23 6.16 8.83 21.11
N GLU A 24 5.11 8.66 21.92
CA GLU A 24 3.86 7.99 21.50
C GLU A 24 3.05 8.82 20.48
N VAL A 25 3.43 10.08 20.23
CA VAL A 25 2.66 11.03 19.42
C VAL A 25 2.55 10.59 17.94
N VAL A 26 3.46 9.73 17.45
CA VAL A 26 3.41 9.23 16.07
C VAL A 26 2.38 8.12 15.88
N LYS A 27 2.00 7.38 16.94
CA LYS A 27 1.22 6.13 16.85
C LYS A 27 -0.18 6.28 16.26
N TYR A 28 -0.81 7.47 16.34
CA TYR A 28 -2.25 7.62 16.04
C TYR A 28 -2.64 8.85 15.22
N SER A 29 -1.71 9.77 14.94
CA SER A 29 -2.08 11.11 14.45
C SER A 29 -2.18 11.23 12.92
N ALA A 30 -1.54 10.34 12.16
CA ALA A 30 -1.58 10.38 10.71
C ALA A 30 -2.58 9.35 10.16
N SER A 31 -3.66 9.80 9.54
CA SER A 31 -4.66 8.94 8.88
C SER A 31 -4.02 7.94 7.91
N GLY A 32 -2.97 8.36 7.19
CA GLY A 32 -2.22 7.48 6.28
C GLY A 32 -1.44 6.36 6.97
N PHE A 33 -0.97 6.56 8.21
CA PHE A 33 -0.28 5.49 8.95
C PHE A 33 -1.27 4.41 9.39
N ARG A 34 -2.50 4.79 9.76
CA ARG A 34 -3.58 3.85 10.12
C ARG A 34 -3.93 2.89 8.97
N ASP A 35 -3.87 3.36 7.72
CA ASP A 35 -4.10 2.48 6.58
C ASP A 35 -3.00 1.43 6.41
N PHE A 36 -1.74 1.78 6.66
CA PHE A 36 -0.64 0.82 6.65
C PHE A 36 -0.72 -0.17 7.82
N THR A 37 -1.08 0.29 9.03
CA THR A 37 -1.27 -0.63 10.16
C THR A 37 -2.41 -1.62 9.92
N ARG A 38 -3.50 -1.17 9.26
CA ARG A 38 -4.59 -2.06 8.84
C ARG A 38 -4.11 -3.14 7.87
N ILE A 39 -3.28 -2.80 6.89
CA ILE A 39 -2.72 -3.77 5.93
C ILE A 39 -1.75 -4.74 6.63
N ALA A 40 -0.87 -4.21 7.50
CA ALA A 40 0.14 -4.98 8.22
C ALA A 40 -0.45 -5.93 9.29
N ALA A 41 -1.70 -5.74 9.70
CA ALA A 41 -2.41 -6.64 10.62
C ALA A 41 -2.84 -7.98 9.97
N SER A 42 -2.51 -8.21 8.70
CA SER A 42 -2.80 -9.47 8.00
C SER A 42 -2.01 -10.65 8.57
N ASP A 43 -2.52 -11.88 8.36
CA ASP A 43 -1.90 -13.11 8.87
C ASP A 43 -0.44 -13.28 8.38
N PRO A 44 0.54 -13.39 9.30
CA PRO A 44 1.95 -13.44 8.93
C PRO A 44 2.35 -14.75 8.25
N THR A 45 1.68 -15.87 8.56
CA THR A 45 1.98 -17.17 7.95
C THR A 45 1.59 -17.16 6.46
N MET A 46 0.39 -16.67 6.16
CA MET A 46 -0.11 -16.50 4.81
C MET A 46 0.79 -15.57 3.99
N TRP A 47 1.14 -14.40 4.52
CA TRP A 47 1.96 -13.45 3.76
C TRP A 47 3.40 -13.92 3.56
N ARG A 48 3.99 -14.61 4.53
CA ARG A 48 5.26 -15.31 4.35
C ARG A 48 5.17 -16.25 3.14
N ASP A 49 4.17 -17.10 3.11
CA ASP A 49 4.03 -18.12 2.05
C ASP A 49 3.75 -17.46 0.70
N VAL A 50 2.96 -16.38 0.65
CA VAL A 50 2.74 -15.58 -0.56
C VAL A 50 4.05 -15.02 -1.12
N PHE A 51 4.92 -14.45 -0.27
CA PHE A 51 6.20 -13.91 -0.72
C PHE A 51 7.18 -15.00 -1.16
N LEU A 52 7.22 -16.14 -0.46
CA LEU A 52 8.11 -17.24 -0.82
C LEU A 52 7.69 -17.91 -2.14
N ASN A 53 6.39 -18.03 -2.40
CA ASN A 53 5.86 -18.63 -3.62
C ASN A 53 5.89 -17.70 -4.84
N ASN A 54 5.93 -16.37 -4.64
CA ASN A 54 6.04 -15.39 -5.74
C ASN A 54 7.28 -14.50 -5.58
N LYS A 55 8.43 -15.12 -5.27
CA LYS A 55 9.67 -14.41 -4.98
C LYS A 55 10.13 -13.53 -6.14
N GLU A 56 10.17 -14.07 -7.36
CA GLU A 56 10.73 -13.37 -8.53
C GLU A 56 9.93 -12.12 -8.89
N GLY A 57 8.60 -12.26 -9.02
CA GLY A 57 7.73 -11.14 -9.32
C GLY A 57 7.72 -10.08 -8.21
N VAL A 58 7.83 -10.50 -6.94
CA VAL A 58 7.96 -9.55 -5.82
C VAL A 58 9.27 -8.79 -5.89
N LEU A 59 10.40 -9.47 -6.13
CA LEU A 59 11.72 -8.84 -6.21
C LEU A 59 11.84 -7.87 -7.38
N GLU A 60 11.26 -8.21 -8.54
CA GLU A 60 11.24 -7.32 -9.71
C GLU A 60 10.55 -5.99 -9.38
N VAL A 61 9.33 -6.05 -8.86
CA VAL A 61 8.55 -4.85 -8.54
C VAL A 61 9.17 -4.09 -7.38
N LEU A 62 9.73 -4.79 -6.39
CA LEU A 62 10.42 -4.17 -5.26
C LEU A 62 11.70 -3.43 -5.70
N GLY A 63 12.41 -3.95 -6.69
CA GLY A 63 13.57 -3.29 -7.30
C GLY A 63 13.19 -1.93 -7.89
N ARG A 64 12.17 -1.92 -8.77
CA ARG A 64 11.63 -0.69 -9.37
C ARG A 64 11.17 0.32 -8.31
N PHE A 65 10.44 -0.16 -7.30
CA PHE A 65 10.01 0.69 -6.19
C PHE A 65 11.19 1.33 -5.45
N SER A 66 12.27 0.57 -5.22
CA SER A 66 13.46 1.07 -4.52
C SER A 66 14.20 2.13 -5.34
N GLU A 67 14.27 1.97 -6.66
CA GLU A 67 14.83 2.96 -7.58
C GLU A 67 13.99 4.25 -7.58
N ASP A 68 12.66 4.14 -7.68
CA ASP A 68 11.75 5.28 -7.62
C ASP A 68 11.86 6.03 -6.28
N LEU A 69 11.98 5.30 -5.17
CA LEU A 69 12.18 5.89 -3.85
C LEU A 69 13.52 6.62 -3.74
N ALA A 70 14.58 6.10 -4.36
CA ALA A 70 15.87 6.77 -4.43
C ALA A 70 15.83 8.06 -5.27
N VAL A 71 15.03 8.10 -6.35
CA VAL A 71 14.76 9.33 -7.12
C VAL A 71 14.08 10.37 -6.24
N LEU A 72 13.02 9.99 -5.53
CA LEU A 72 12.31 10.86 -4.58
C LEU A 72 13.24 11.41 -3.49
N GLN A 73 14.07 10.54 -2.90
CA GLN A 73 15.04 10.95 -1.88
C GLN A 73 16.02 12.00 -2.42
N ARG A 74 16.51 11.83 -3.67
CA ARG A 74 17.39 12.82 -4.31
C ARG A 74 16.68 14.14 -4.58
N ALA A 75 15.45 14.11 -5.08
CA ALA A 75 14.66 15.31 -5.34
C ALA A 75 14.47 16.12 -4.04
N ILE A 76 14.14 15.47 -2.93
CA ILE A 76 14.06 16.11 -1.61
C ILE A 76 15.42 16.69 -1.20
N ARG A 77 16.49 15.91 -1.33
CA ARG A 77 17.85 16.34 -0.94
C ARG A 77 18.32 17.59 -1.68
N TRP A 78 17.93 17.74 -2.94
CA TRP A 78 18.36 18.86 -3.78
C TRP A 78 17.28 19.95 -3.94
N GLY A 79 16.13 19.81 -3.29
CA GLY A 79 15.05 20.79 -3.38
C GLY A 79 14.38 20.84 -4.76
N ASP A 80 14.37 19.75 -5.50
CA ASP A 80 13.74 19.64 -6.83
C ASP A 80 12.21 19.54 -6.68
N GLY A 81 11.59 20.70 -6.45
CA GLY A 81 10.15 20.82 -6.24
C GLY A 81 9.31 20.46 -7.47
N ASP A 82 9.82 20.72 -8.66
CA ASP A 82 9.13 20.45 -9.92
C ASP A 82 8.99 18.95 -10.15
N LEU A 83 10.08 18.18 -9.93
CA LEU A 83 10.03 16.71 -10.02
C LEU A 83 9.01 16.12 -9.04
N LEU A 84 8.97 16.64 -7.81
CA LEU A 84 8.00 16.20 -6.79
C LEU A 84 6.56 16.52 -7.22
N PHE A 85 6.33 17.75 -7.68
CA PHE A 85 5.02 18.21 -8.13
C PHE A 85 4.50 17.39 -9.31
N ASP A 86 5.33 17.14 -10.31
CA ASP A 86 4.98 16.34 -11.49
C ASP A 86 4.66 14.89 -11.12
N LEU A 87 5.42 14.30 -10.21
CA LEU A 87 5.14 12.96 -9.73
C LEU A 87 3.80 12.90 -8.97
N PHE A 88 3.55 13.82 -8.04
CA PHE A 88 2.32 13.86 -7.26
C PHE A 88 1.08 14.12 -8.13
N THR A 89 1.24 14.97 -9.16
CA THR A 89 0.17 15.25 -10.13
C THR A 89 -0.19 14.01 -10.92
N ARG A 90 0.81 13.26 -11.41
CA ARG A 90 0.59 12.00 -12.15
C ARG A 90 -0.09 10.95 -11.26
N THR A 91 0.34 10.76 -10.02
CA THR A 91 -0.25 9.75 -9.13
C THR A 91 -1.68 10.11 -8.71
N ARG A 92 -2.00 11.41 -8.56
CA ARG A 92 -3.37 11.88 -8.29
C ARG A 92 -4.33 11.54 -9.45
N ALA A 93 -3.87 11.61 -10.70
CA ALA A 93 -4.67 11.25 -11.86
C ALA A 93 -5.07 9.76 -11.84
N VAL A 94 -4.17 8.88 -11.39
CA VAL A 94 -4.47 7.44 -11.22
C VAL A 94 -5.60 7.23 -10.20
N ARG A 95 -5.55 7.91 -9.05
CA ARG A 95 -6.66 7.82 -8.06
C ARG A 95 -7.98 8.29 -8.67
N ARG A 96 -7.98 9.39 -9.43
CA ARG A 96 -9.18 9.88 -10.11
C ARG A 96 -9.75 8.82 -11.06
N SER A 97 -8.91 8.19 -11.88
CA SER A 97 -9.38 7.13 -12.79
C SER A 97 -9.98 5.92 -12.08
N ILE A 98 -9.49 5.57 -10.87
CA ILE A 98 -10.05 4.46 -10.07
C ILE A 98 -11.46 4.83 -9.57
N ILE A 99 -11.63 6.07 -9.10
CA ILE A 99 -12.93 6.58 -8.64
C ILE A 99 -13.92 6.62 -9.80
N ASP A 100 -13.50 7.16 -10.94
CA ASP A 100 -14.36 7.29 -12.13
C ASP A 100 -14.76 5.91 -12.68
N ALA A 101 -13.92 4.89 -12.52
CA ALA A 101 -14.23 3.50 -12.84
C ALA A 101 -15.11 2.79 -11.80
N GLY A 102 -15.52 3.47 -10.72
CA GLY A 102 -16.32 2.89 -9.64
C GLY A 102 -15.59 1.79 -8.85
N GLN A 103 -14.26 1.72 -8.94
CA GLN A 103 -13.43 0.71 -8.27
C GLN A 103 -12.93 1.20 -6.89
N GLU A 104 -13.48 2.30 -6.38
CA GLU A 104 -13.23 2.76 -5.03
C GLU A 104 -14.02 1.87 -4.05
N THR A 105 -13.30 1.05 -3.28
CA THR A 105 -13.90 0.23 -2.23
C THR A 105 -13.22 0.50 -0.89
N ASP A 106 -14.01 0.77 0.15
CA ASP A 106 -13.49 0.90 1.52
C ASP A 106 -13.08 -0.46 2.13
N ALA A 107 -13.60 -1.56 1.58
CA ALA A 107 -13.28 -2.91 2.01
C ALA A 107 -12.02 -3.45 1.30
N PRO A 108 -11.10 -4.11 2.02
CA PRO A 108 -10.02 -4.84 1.37
C PRO A 108 -10.59 -6.04 0.62
N ASN A 109 -10.64 -5.95 -0.71
CA ASN A 109 -10.91 -7.09 -1.56
C ASN A 109 -9.59 -7.83 -1.85
N PHE A 110 -9.33 -8.91 -1.11
CA PHE A 110 -8.18 -9.81 -1.27
C PHE A 110 -8.28 -10.71 -2.52
N GLY A 111 -8.75 -10.17 -3.65
CA GLY A 111 -8.95 -10.93 -4.89
C GLY A 111 -10.18 -11.86 -4.86
N ARG A 112 -11.15 -11.60 -3.99
CA ARG A 112 -12.44 -12.29 -3.93
C ARG A 112 -13.55 -11.33 -4.35
N VAL A 113 -14.09 -11.52 -5.55
CA VAL A 113 -15.42 -10.98 -5.86
C VAL A 113 -16.38 -11.64 -4.88
N ALA A 114 -17.13 -10.86 -4.10
CA ALA A 114 -18.20 -11.40 -3.29
C ALA A 114 -19.18 -12.10 -4.24
N ALA A 115 -19.24 -13.43 -4.16
CA ALA A 115 -20.30 -14.18 -4.82
C ALA A 115 -21.60 -13.95 -4.03
N GLY A 116 -22.67 -13.63 -4.74
CA GLY A 116 -24.03 -13.45 -4.22
C GLY A 116 -24.65 -12.21 -4.87
N ASP A 117 -25.80 -12.25 -5.53
CA ASP A 117 -26.88 -13.23 -5.61
C ASP A 117 -27.51 -13.08 -6.99
N ASP A 118 -28.01 -14.18 -7.56
CA ASP A 118 -29.28 -14.27 -8.30
C ASP A 118 -29.41 -15.72 -8.75
N ALA A 119 -29.80 -16.55 -7.78
CA ALA A 119 -30.33 -17.88 -8.02
C ALA A 119 -31.85 -17.76 -8.24
N GLU A 120 -32.31 -18.44 -9.29
CA GLU A 120 -33.65 -19.03 -9.45
C GLU A 120 -34.87 -18.10 -9.54
N ASP A 121 -35.17 -17.71 -10.78
CA ASP A 121 -36.52 -17.44 -11.26
C ASP A 121 -37.03 -18.70 -11.99
N ASP A 122 -37.33 -19.76 -11.24
CA ASP A 122 -38.08 -20.92 -11.76
C ASP A 122 -39.55 -20.76 -11.34
N ASP A 123 -40.37 -20.24 -12.25
CA ASP A 123 -41.84 -20.42 -12.20
C ASP A 123 -42.39 -20.22 -13.63
N ALA A 124 -42.69 -21.34 -14.29
CA ALA A 124 -43.46 -21.46 -15.53
C ALA A 124 -44.62 -22.45 -15.34
#